data_AF-A0A7S3N117-F1
#
_entry.id   AF-A0A7S3N117-F1
#
_cell.length_a   1.000
_cell.length_b   1.000
_cell.length_c   1.000
_cell.angle_alpha   90.00
_cell.angle_beta   90.00
_cell.angle_gamma   90.00
#
_symmetry.space_group_name_H-M   'P 1'
#
loop_
_entity.id
_entity.type
_entity.pdbx_description
1 polymer ?
#
loop_
_entity_poly.entity_id
_entity_poly.type
_entity_poly.pdbx_seq_one_letter_code
_entity_poly.pdbx_strand_id
1 'polypeptide(L)'
;MVDIEVICGSEGYHSGETGGIVPDTFRIWRSLLDRLDDPKTGRVCKELEVDIPEWKETEAKYLTDLCGMNLCTKFPLEQGAKHCLPEGGLKDMYLDNVWRCNLSVTGAEGLPALQ
;
A
#
# COMPACT_ATOMS: atom_id res chain seq x y z
N MET A 1 10.15 10.71 -0.78
CA MET A 1 10.70 9.34 -0.77
C MET A 1 11.59 9.24 0.44
N VAL A 2 11.44 8.18 1.23
CA VAL A 2 12.19 7.96 2.47
C VAL A 2 12.74 6.54 2.41
N ASP A 3 14.01 6.38 2.76
CA ASP A 3 14.65 5.07 2.84
C ASP A 3 14.42 4.46 4.23
N ILE A 4 14.17 3.15 4.26
CA ILE A 4 13.99 2.38 5.50
C ILE A 4 14.95 1.21 5.45
N GLU A 5 15.81 1.13 6.46
CA GLU A 5 16.76 0.04 6.63
C GLU A 5 16.46 -0.73 7.93
N VAL A 6 16.45 -2.07 7.84
CA VAL A 6 16.24 -2.96 8.98
C VAL A 6 17.40 -3.94 9.05
N ILE A 7 18.27 -3.75 10.05
CA ILE A 7 19.42 -4.62 10.32
C ILE A 7 19.21 -5.30 11.68
N CYS A 8 19.48 -6.60 11.76
CA CYS A 8 19.35 -7.38 13.00
C CYS A 8 20.60 -8.22 13.26
N GLY A 9 21.04 -8.99 12.27
CA GLY A 9 22.30 -9.72 12.32
C GLY A 9 23.49 -8.84 11.94
N SER A 10 24.66 -9.11 12.52
CA SER A 10 25.91 -8.47 12.10
C SER A 10 26.54 -9.14 10.87
N GLU A 11 26.11 -10.34 10.52
CA GLU A 11 26.64 -11.18 9.44
C GLU A 11 25.54 -12.04 8.81
N GLY A 12 25.89 -12.77 7.73
CA GLY A 12 25.02 -13.78 7.15
C GLY A 12 25.02 -15.06 7.98
N TYR A 13 23.84 -15.50 8.41
CA TYR A 13 23.67 -16.73 9.20
C TYR A 13 22.94 -17.83 8.43
N HIS A 14 23.26 -19.09 8.75
CA HIS A 14 22.49 -20.23 8.27
C HIS A 14 21.11 -20.25 8.94
N SER A 15 20.03 -20.19 8.16
CA SER A 15 18.67 -20.03 8.69
C SER A 15 18.23 -21.19 9.61
N GLY A 16 18.77 -22.39 9.41
CA GLY A 16 18.52 -23.54 10.29
C GLY A 16 19.15 -23.43 11.69
N GLU A 17 20.20 -22.62 11.86
CA GLU A 17 20.84 -22.39 13.16
C GLU A 17 20.19 -21.24 13.93
N THR A 18 19.67 -20.25 13.20
CA THR A 18 19.17 -19.00 13.78
C THR A 18 17.65 -18.89 13.83
N GLY A 19 16.94 -19.84 13.22
CA GLY A 19 15.48 -19.89 13.21
C GLY A 19 14.89 -19.80 14.62
N GLY A 20 14.10 -18.76 14.88
CA GLY A 20 13.48 -18.50 16.18
C GLY A 20 14.38 -17.82 17.23
N ILE A 21 15.67 -17.60 16.91
CA ILE A 21 16.65 -16.94 17.77
C ILE A 21 16.95 -15.53 17.26
N VAL A 22 17.40 -15.43 16.00
CA VAL A 22 17.70 -14.14 15.36
C VAL A 22 16.41 -13.59 14.73
N PRO A 23 16.08 -12.30 14.91
CA PRO A 23 14.90 -11.73 14.28
C PRO A 23 15.02 -11.74 12.75
N ASP A 24 13.97 -12.21 12.10
CA ASP A 24 13.82 -12.11 10.65
C ASP A 24 13.52 -10.65 10.24
N THR A 25 14.37 -10.08 9.40
CA THR A 25 14.30 -8.67 8.99
C THR A 25 13.06 -8.40 8.13
N PHE A 26 12.64 -9.34 7.27
CA PHE A 26 11.42 -9.22 6.46
C PHE A 26 10.15 -9.18 7.32
N ARG A 27 10.09 -10.00 8.37
CA ARG A 27 9.00 -9.99 9.34
C ARG A 27 8.93 -8.65 10.06
N ILE A 28 10.06 -8.11 10.50
CA ILE A 28 10.10 -6.79 11.15
C ILE A 28 9.67 -5.70 10.18
N TRP A 29 10.21 -5.69 8.97
CA TRP A 29 9.88 -4.70 7.95
C TRP A 29 8.38 -4.67 7.63
N ARG A 30 7.76 -5.85 7.45
CA ARG A 30 6.30 -5.96 7.30
C ARG A 30 5.55 -5.42 8.51
N SER A 31 5.97 -5.78 9.72
CA SER A 31 5.36 -5.24 10.95
C SER A 31 5.56 -3.75 11.16
N LEU A 32 6.57 -3.13 10.53
CA LEU A 32 6.74 -1.68 10.51
C LEU A 32 5.78 -1.04 9.50
N LEU A 33 5.62 -1.62 8.31
CA LEU A 33 4.64 -1.17 7.32
C LEU A 33 3.20 -1.28 7.84
N ASP A 34 2.87 -2.35 8.56
CA ASP A 34 1.54 -2.56 9.16
C ASP A 34 1.15 -1.44 10.15
N ARG A 35 2.12 -0.64 10.64
CA ARG A 35 1.85 0.53 11.50
C ARG A 35 1.45 1.77 10.69
N LEU A 36 1.87 1.84 9.43
CA LEU A 36 1.64 2.97 8.54
C LEU A 36 0.43 2.73 7.64
N ASP A 37 0.18 1.48 7.24
CA ASP A 37 -0.89 1.12 6.30
C ASP A 37 -1.45 -0.26 6.67
N ASP A 38 -2.78 -0.40 6.71
CA ASP A 38 -3.44 -1.68 6.92
C ASP A 38 -3.22 -2.64 5.73
N PRO A 39 -2.55 -3.79 5.93
CA PRO A 39 -2.15 -4.68 4.83
C PRO A 39 -3.32 -5.37 4.11
N LYS A 40 -4.54 -5.29 4.64
CA LYS A 40 -5.75 -5.86 4.01
C LYS A 40 -6.51 -4.82 3.19
N THR A 41 -6.38 -3.53 3.53
CA THR A 41 -7.24 -2.48 2.95
C THR A 41 -6.48 -1.38 2.24
N GLY A 42 -5.17 -1.21 2.47
CA GLY A 42 -4.42 -0.08 1.92
C GLY A 42 -4.71 1.24 2.65
N ARG A 43 -5.32 1.20 3.85
CA ARG A 43 -5.69 2.40 4.62
C ARG A 43 -4.50 2.86 5.45
N VAL A 44 -3.98 4.03 5.08
CA VAL A 44 -2.88 4.69 5.79
C VAL A 44 -3.33 5.20 7.17
N CYS A 45 -2.40 5.28 8.11
CA CYS A 45 -2.64 5.76 9.47
C CYS A 45 -3.19 7.20 9.49
N LYS A 46 -4.03 7.48 10.50
CA LYS A 46 -4.80 8.75 10.58
C LYS A 46 -3.90 9.97 10.75
N GLU A 47 -2.70 9.78 11.28
CA GLU A 47 -1.69 10.81 11.50
C GLU A 47 -1.17 11.41 10.19
N LEU A 48 -1.32 10.69 9.07
CA LEU A 48 -0.94 11.16 7.73
C LEU A 48 -2.14 11.65 6.93
N GLU A 49 -3.36 11.40 7.39
CA GLU A 49 -4.59 11.78 6.70
C GLU A 49 -5.02 13.20 7.06
N VAL A 50 -5.79 13.81 6.15
CA VAL A 50 -6.46 15.10 6.35
C VAL A 50 -7.94 14.96 6.05
N ASP A 51 -8.76 15.82 6.68
CA ASP A 51 -10.19 15.81 6.43
C ASP A 51 -10.52 16.08 4.96
N ILE A 52 -11.54 15.40 4.45
CA ILE A 52 -12.04 15.61 3.09
C ILE A 52 -13.01 16.79 3.13
N PRO A 53 -12.70 17.91 2.46
CA PRO A 53 -13.60 19.05 2.44
C PRO A 53 -14.83 18.75 1.58
N GLU A 54 -15.96 19.40 1.89
CA GLU A 54 -17.25 19.18 1.23
C GLU A 54 -17.22 19.34 -0.29
N TRP A 55 -16.42 20.30 -0.80
CA TRP A 55 -16.27 20.50 -2.23
C TRP A 55 -15.62 19.29 -2.92
N LYS A 56 -14.73 18.56 -2.23
CA LYS A 56 -14.06 17.38 -2.78
C LYS A 56 -14.99 16.17 -2.80
N GLU A 57 -15.83 16.03 -1.78
CA GLU A 57 -16.93 15.05 -1.78
C GLU A 57 -17.90 15.28 -2.95
N THR A 58 -18.25 16.55 -3.20
CA THR A 58 -19.12 16.94 -4.31
C THR A 58 -18.47 16.64 -5.66
N GLU A 59 -17.18 16.96 -5.82
CA GLU A 59 -16.40 16.64 -7.01
C GLU A 59 -16.33 15.12 -7.26
N ALA A 60 -16.02 14.34 -6.22
CA ALA A 60 -15.90 12.89 -6.31
C ALA A 60 -17.20 12.27 -6.83
N LYS A 61 -18.35 12.68 -6.27
CA LYS A 61 -19.66 12.23 -6.73
C LYS A 61 -19.88 12.57 -8.21
N TYR A 62 -19.67 13.84 -8.59
CA TYR A 62 -19.87 14.30 -9.96
C TYR A 62 -19.04 13.51 -10.97
N LEU A 63 -17.74 13.31 -10.68
CA LEU A 63 -16.85 12.59 -11.59
C LEU A 63 -17.15 11.10 -11.66
N THR A 64 -17.60 10.48 -10.56
CA THR A 64 -18.02 9.08 -10.61
C THR A 64 -19.33 8.87 -11.36
N ASP A 65 -20.27 9.81 -11.25
CA ASP A 65 -21.54 9.74 -11.99
C ASP A 65 -21.29 9.91 -13.50
N LEU A 66 -20.34 10.80 -13.87
CA LEU A 66 -19.97 11.06 -15.25
C LEU A 66 -19.19 9.90 -15.89
N CYS A 67 -18.16 9.40 -15.21
CA CYS A 67 -17.21 8.45 -15.77
C CYS A 67 -17.60 6.98 -15.52
N GLY A 68 -18.33 6.70 -14.44
CA GLY A 68 -18.63 5.34 -14.00
C GLY A 68 -17.37 4.46 -13.90
N MET A 69 -17.50 3.20 -14.34
CA MET A 69 -16.40 2.23 -14.28
C MET A 69 -15.16 2.62 -15.11
N ASN A 70 -15.30 3.52 -16.11
CA ASN A 70 -14.18 3.98 -16.94
C ASN A 70 -13.09 4.71 -16.12
N LEU A 71 -13.38 5.11 -14.88
CA LEU A 71 -12.35 5.61 -13.96
C LEU A 71 -11.22 4.61 -13.74
N CYS A 72 -11.53 3.31 -13.66
CA CYS A 72 -10.55 2.26 -13.41
C CYS A 72 -10.30 1.36 -14.62
N THR A 73 -11.31 1.03 -15.42
CA THR A 73 -11.18 0.08 -16.54
C THR A 73 -10.31 0.57 -17.69
N LYS A 74 -9.94 1.86 -17.70
CA LYS A 74 -8.93 2.42 -18.62
C LYS A 74 -7.50 1.94 -18.34
N PHE A 75 -7.26 1.35 -17.17
CA PHE A 75 -5.98 0.77 -16.78
C PHE A 75 -6.07 -0.76 -16.90
N PRO A 76 -5.51 -1.39 -17.94
CA PRO A 76 -5.60 -2.83 -18.10
C PRO A 76 -4.90 -3.54 -16.94
N LEU A 77 -5.51 -4.62 -16.46
CA LEU A 77 -4.96 -5.49 -15.42
C LEU A 77 -4.62 -6.86 -16.01
N GLU A 78 -3.65 -7.52 -15.38
CA GLU A 78 -3.33 -8.92 -15.68
C GLU A 78 -4.48 -9.88 -15.33
N GLN A 79 -4.47 -11.06 -15.94
CA GLN A 79 -5.50 -12.06 -15.70
C GLN A 79 -5.57 -12.45 -14.21
N GLY A 80 -6.77 -12.33 -13.62
CA GLY A 80 -7.03 -12.67 -12.22
C GLY A 80 -6.79 -11.51 -11.24
N ALA A 81 -6.15 -10.42 -11.67
CA ALA A 81 -6.08 -9.20 -10.87
C ALA A 81 -7.44 -8.45 -10.92
N LYS A 82 -7.69 -7.68 -9.87
CA LYS A 82 -8.89 -6.85 -9.73
C LYS A 82 -8.47 -5.43 -9.39
N HIS A 83 -9.25 -4.45 -9.84
CA HIS A 83 -9.08 -3.07 -9.39
C HIS A 83 -9.32 -2.99 -7.87
N CYS A 84 -8.62 -2.07 -7.22
CA CYS A 84 -8.76 -1.77 -5.79
C CYS A 84 -10.09 -1.04 -5.52
N LEU A 85 -11.22 -1.69 -5.76
CA LEU A 85 -12.55 -1.14 -5.50
C LEU A 85 -12.90 -1.31 -4.02
N PRO A 86 -12.96 -0.22 -3.23
CA PRO A 86 -13.33 -0.30 -1.82
C PRO A 86 -14.83 -0.60 -1.69
N GLU A 87 -15.26 -0.99 -0.49
CA GLU A 87 -16.67 -1.28 -0.20
C GLU A 87 -17.60 -0.09 -0.48
N GLY A 88 -17.12 1.14 -0.29
CA GLY A 88 -17.86 2.36 -0.62
C GLY A 88 -17.91 2.71 -2.12
N GLY A 89 -17.35 1.87 -2.98
CA GLY A 89 -17.51 1.94 -4.43
C GLY A 89 -16.62 2.97 -5.14
N LEU A 90 -17.06 3.43 -6.32
CA LEU A 90 -16.27 4.27 -7.21
C LEU A 90 -15.91 5.64 -6.60
N LYS A 91 -16.78 6.20 -5.74
CA LYS A 91 -16.53 7.49 -5.09
C LYS A 91 -15.35 7.39 -4.14
N ASP A 92 -15.32 6.35 -3.31
CA ASP A 92 -14.19 6.11 -2.42
C ASP A 92 -12.93 5.75 -3.20
N MET A 93 -13.03 4.95 -4.28
CA MET A 93 -11.88 4.70 -5.17
C MET A 93 -11.30 6.01 -5.72
N TYR A 94 -12.15 6.94 -6.16
CA TYR A 94 -11.70 8.24 -6.64
C TYR A 94 -10.98 9.02 -5.53
N LEU A 95 -11.57 9.12 -4.34
CA LEU A 95 -10.95 9.79 -3.18
C LEU A 95 -9.63 9.13 -2.76
N ASP A 96 -9.54 7.81 -2.81
CA ASP A 96 -8.31 7.04 -2.54
C ASP A 96 -7.22 7.33 -3.58
N ASN A 97 -7.61 7.68 -4.82
CA ASN A 97 -6.69 8.01 -5.89
C ASN A 97 -6.18 9.44 -5.87
N VAL A 98 -6.98 10.41 -5.40
CA VAL A 98 -6.67 11.85 -5.56
C VAL A 98 -6.62 12.66 -4.27
N TRP A 99 -6.95 12.07 -3.12
CA TRP A 99 -7.04 12.82 -1.86
C TRP A 99 -6.45 12.10 -0.66
N ARG A 100 -6.92 10.88 -0.39
CA ARG A 100 -6.45 10.09 0.76
C ARG A 100 -5.04 9.58 0.51
N CYS A 101 -4.31 9.32 1.58
CA CYS A 101 -2.94 8.87 1.47
C CYS A 101 -2.84 7.48 0.83
N ASN A 102 -1.72 7.23 0.17
CA ASN A 102 -1.37 5.95 -0.42
C ASN A 102 0.11 5.66 -0.16
N LEU A 103 0.43 4.43 0.23
CA LEU A 103 1.80 3.99 0.43
C LEU A 103 2.26 3.13 -0.76
N SER A 104 3.49 3.31 -1.20
CA SER A 104 4.07 2.52 -2.29
C SER A 104 5.54 2.24 -2.04
N VAL A 105 5.91 0.97 -2.11
CA VAL A 105 7.30 0.51 -2.07
C VAL A 105 7.82 0.51 -3.50
N THR A 106 8.78 1.37 -3.78
CA THR A 106 9.24 1.65 -5.16
C THR A 106 10.53 0.90 -5.54
N GLY A 107 11.18 0.25 -4.58
CA GLY A 107 12.39 -0.55 -4.78
C GLY A 107 12.82 -1.22 -3.47
N ALA A 108 13.79 -2.13 -3.57
CA ALA A 108 14.42 -2.79 -2.44
C ALA A 108 15.87 -3.19 -2.79
N GLU A 109 16.78 -3.02 -1.84
CA GLU A 109 18.16 -3.52 -1.90
C GLU A 109 18.32 -4.72 -0.94
N GLY A 110 19.33 -5.57 -1.19
CA GLY A 110 19.67 -6.70 -0.32
C GLY A 110 18.86 -7.98 -0.56
N LEU A 111 17.95 -7.98 -1.54
CA LEU A 111 17.26 -9.19 -2.01
C LEU A 111 18.15 -10.01 -2.97
N PRO A 112 18.10 -11.36 -2.91
CA PRO A 112 18.76 -12.19 -3.91
C PRO A 112 18.15 -11.96 -5.30
N ALA A 113 18.98 -12.12 -6.34
CA ALA A 113 18.51 -12.01 -7.72
C ALA A 113 17.45 -13.08 -8.03
N LEU A 114 16.46 -12.71 -8.86
CA LEU A 114 15.51 -13.66 -9.43
C LEU A 114 16.27 -14.64 -10.34
N GLN A 115 15.93 -15.93 -10.27
CA GLN A 115 16.40 -16.95 -11.21
C GLN A 115 15.43 -17.10 -12.38
#